data_AF-A0A936NIR7-F1
#
_entry.id   AF-A0A936NIR7-F1
#
_cell.length_a   1.000
_cell.length_b   1.000
_cell.length_c   1.000
_cell.angle_alpha   90.00
_cell.angle_beta   90.00
_cell.angle_gamma   90.00
#
_symmetry.space_group_name_H-M   'P 1'
#
loop_
_entity.id
_entity.type
_entity.pdbx_description
1 polymer ?
#
loop_
_entity_poly.entity_id
_entity_poly.type
_entity_poly.pdbx_seq_one_letter_code
_entity_poly.pdbx_strand_id
1 'polypeptide(L)'
;MSSTIYVVHCIDTEGPLYESVDATFERLRAIFKLQLEPSIETLRRLQAGTLPLDGLEAAVKKVVNPQLLAYNDTWDKVDDMLMNCMAEDFRTSMLDSFGGGWIYNWFCVDHVDYQTNARRRDIGYHNVFDHYCAMVHEMKSLQDGMGFHYHPHPFSGEAHHCATHWWESSGSLHQILSRRVIDRMWFPAVHRPGFHVLRPDSHWFLEQFIPFDYSNQAFTPTEQDKAQFGIQGGRWGDWRRAPTNWQPYHPAQDDYQTAGSCRRWIARCLNVGTRYKLIGELDVRQAFEEARQGKPVVLAFTNHDFRDMRPDVNEVRRLLLGVSREFPDVRFKFAEAVSAMRDALKLPEQPACELDMSLKTVDDSTHVLEIRSSTPTFGPQPWLALKTASGTYHHDNCDIEEPFYRWQYVFDKETFPLHALSAIGVATNNAIGVTTVAVMDPMTGKSVRRFWNMSH
;
A
#
# COMPACT_ATOMS: atom_id res chain seq x y z
N MET A 1 16.90 27.88 4.37
CA MET A 1 16.59 26.46 4.60
C MET A 1 16.37 25.82 3.25
N SER A 2 16.93 24.65 2.96
CA SER A 2 16.81 24.07 1.62
C SER A 2 15.44 23.42 1.42
N SER A 3 14.70 23.92 0.43
CA SER A 3 13.47 23.34 -0.10
C SER A 3 13.77 21.98 -0.74
N THR A 4 13.23 20.91 -0.15
CA THR A 4 13.43 19.53 -0.64
C THR A 4 12.09 18.85 -0.90
N ILE A 5 11.96 18.25 -2.08
CA ILE A 5 10.86 17.36 -2.47
C ILE A 5 11.27 15.93 -2.19
N TYR A 6 10.41 15.15 -1.53
CA TYR A 6 10.62 13.72 -1.36
C TYR A 6 9.79 12.97 -2.41
N VAL A 7 10.48 12.33 -3.35
CA VAL A 7 9.87 11.58 -4.46
C VAL A 7 9.70 10.14 -4.03
N VAL A 8 8.46 9.64 -4.05
CA VAL A 8 8.11 8.31 -3.55
C VAL A 8 7.48 7.49 -4.67
N HIS A 9 8.20 6.45 -5.10
CA HIS A 9 7.66 5.44 -6.01
C HIS A 9 6.97 4.36 -5.19
N CYS A 10 5.64 4.36 -5.22
CA CYS A 10 4.87 3.32 -4.54
C CYS A 10 4.41 2.27 -5.54
N ILE A 11 4.74 1.00 -5.33
CA ILE A 11 4.35 -0.07 -6.25
C ILE A 11 3.21 -0.86 -5.63
N ASP A 12 2.06 -0.88 -6.28
CA ASP A 12 0.98 -1.80 -5.98
C ASP A 12 1.46 -3.21 -6.40
N THR A 13 1.99 -3.95 -5.43
CA THR A 13 2.78 -5.17 -5.64
C THR A 13 1.87 -6.38 -5.49
N GLU A 14 1.48 -6.98 -6.61
CA GLU A 14 0.44 -8.00 -6.70
C GLU A 14 0.90 -9.33 -7.29
N GLY A 15 2.16 -9.43 -7.74
CA GLY A 15 2.67 -10.58 -8.46
C GLY A 15 2.07 -10.70 -9.87
N PRO A 16 2.17 -11.88 -10.51
CA PRO A 16 1.76 -12.04 -11.89
C PRO A 16 0.26 -11.86 -12.13
N LEU A 17 -0.10 -11.37 -13.34
CA LEU A 17 -1.49 -11.22 -13.79
C LEU A 17 -1.67 -11.75 -15.21
N TYR A 18 -2.65 -12.63 -15.39
CA TYR A 18 -3.11 -13.08 -16.71
C TYR A 18 -4.44 -12.43 -17.10
N GLU A 19 -4.55 -11.91 -18.33
CA GLU A 19 -5.81 -11.44 -18.94
C GLU A 19 -5.96 -12.07 -20.34
N SER A 20 -7.06 -12.80 -20.56
CA SER A 20 -7.39 -13.34 -21.89
C SER A 20 -7.95 -12.25 -22.82
N VAL A 21 -7.94 -12.51 -24.13
CA VAL A 21 -8.60 -11.64 -25.11
C VAL A 21 -10.09 -11.48 -24.78
N ASP A 22 -10.80 -12.56 -24.44
CA ASP A 22 -12.22 -12.49 -24.07
C ASP A 22 -12.46 -11.53 -22.91
N ALA A 23 -11.62 -11.60 -21.88
CA ALA A 23 -11.69 -10.69 -20.75
C ALA A 23 -11.38 -9.24 -21.09
N THR A 24 -10.44 -8.98 -22.02
CA THR A 24 -10.22 -7.64 -22.54
C THR A 24 -11.50 -7.08 -23.19
N PHE A 25 -12.24 -7.92 -23.92
CA PHE A 25 -13.51 -7.54 -24.56
C PHE A 25 -14.66 -7.37 -23.55
N GLU A 26 -14.73 -8.21 -22.51
CA GLU A 26 -15.64 -8.01 -21.37
C GLU A 26 -15.39 -6.65 -20.70
N ARG A 27 -14.12 -6.28 -20.51
CA ARG A 27 -13.74 -4.99 -19.94
C ARG A 27 -14.12 -3.82 -20.86
N LEU A 28 -13.94 -3.95 -22.18
CA LEU A 28 -14.43 -2.96 -23.15
C LEU A 28 -15.95 -2.80 -23.09
N ARG A 29 -16.70 -3.90 -23.00
CA ARG A 29 -18.15 -3.88 -22.82
C ARG A 29 -18.55 -3.20 -21.52
N ALA A 30 -17.82 -3.45 -20.43
CA ALA A 30 -18.11 -2.83 -19.13
C ALA A 30 -17.89 -1.31 -19.17
N ILE A 31 -16.79 -0.85 -19.77
CA ILE A 31 -16.38 0.56 -19.81
C ILE A 31 -17.16 1.35 -20.84
N PHE A 32 -17.25 0.87 -22.08
CA PHE A 32 -17.77 1.63 -23.22
C PHE A 32 -19.14 1.16 -23.71
N LYS A 33 -19.71 0.10 -23.11
CA LYS A 33 -20.97 -0.54 -23.54
C LYS A 33 -20.95 -1.07 -24.98
N LEU A 34 -19.75 -1.31 -25.52
CA LEU A 34 -19.53 -1.88 -26.84
C LEU A 34 -19.77 -3.40 -26.83
N GLN A 35 -20.54 -3.90 -27.80
CA GLN A 35 -20.68 -5.33 -28.06
C GLN A 35 -19.85 -5.68 -29.29
N LEU A 36 -18.66 -6.24 -29.05
CA LEU A 36 -17.73 -6.68 -30.09
C LEU A 36 -17.43 -8.16 -29.89
N GLU A 37 -17.36 -8.91 -30.98
CA GLU A 37 -16.92 -10.31 -30.96
C GLU A 37 -15.42 -10.38 -30.63
N PRO A 38 -15.02 -11.09 -29.56
CA PRO A 38 -13.63 -11.23 -29.17
C PRO A 38 -12.83 -11.97 -30.25
N SER A 39 -11.78 -11.32 -30.76
CA SER A 39 -10.77 -11.99 -31.58
C SER A 39 -9.47 -11.19 -31.57
N ILE A 40 -8.35 -11.86 -31.86
CA ILE A 40 -7.04 -11.21 -32.02
C ILE A 40 -7.09 -10.18 -33.15
N GLU A 41 -7.82 -10.47 -34.23
CA GLU A 41 -7.95 -9.58 -35.37
C GLU A 41 -8.74 -8.31 -35.00
N THR A 42 -9.87 -8.47 -34.31
CA THR A 42 -10.63 -7.33 -33.79
C THR A 42 -9.77 -6.50 -32.83
N LEU A 43 -9.01 -7.14 -31.93
CA LEU A 43 -8.12 -6.45 -31.00
C LEU A 43 -7.06 -5.60 -31.72
N ARG A 44 -6.43 -6.13 -32.78
CA ARG A 44 -5.46 -5.38 -33.59
C ARG A 44 -6.09 -4.16 -34.27
N ARG A 45 -7.31 -4.29 -34.79
CA ARG A 45 -8.04 -3.16 -35.40
C ARG A 45 -8.40 -2.08 -34.38
N LEU A 46 -8.75 -2.48 -33.16
CA LEU A 46 -8.99 -1.56 -32.03
C LEU A 46 -7.69 -0.84 -31.64
N GLN A 47 -6.58 -1.56 -31.56
CA GLN A 47 -5.25 -1.00 -31.26
C GLN A 47 -4.76 -0.04 -32.34
N ALA A 48 -5.03 -0.34 -33.61
CA ALA A 48 -4.72 0.56 -34.72
C ALA A 48 -5.61 1.81 -34.72
N GLY A 49 -6.84 1.71 -34.20
CA GLY A 49 -7.87 2.76 -34.30
C GLY A 49 -8.60 2.75 -35.63
N THR A 50 -8.63 1.59 -36.31
CA THR A 50 -9.22 1.42 -37.65
C THR A 50 -10.65 0.88 -37.61
N LEU A 51 -11.15 0.52 -36.42
CA LEU A 51 -12.54 0.11 -36.25
C LEU A 51 -13.37 1.36 -35.90
N PRO A 52 -14.41 1.69 -36.68
CA PRO A 52 -15.33 2.78 -36.33
C PRO A 52 -16.06 2.47 -35.02
N LEU A 53 -16.04 3.41 -34.07
CA LEU A 53 -16.62 3.31 -32.73
C LEU A 53 -17.35 4.61 -32.33
N ASP A 54 -17.91 5.32 -33.31
CA ASP A 54 -18.73 6.53 -33.14
C ASP A 54 -18.05 7.61 -32.26
N GLY A 55 -16.74 7.81 -32.44
CA GLY A 55 -15.96 8.82 -31.70
C GLY A 55 -15.25 8.29 -30.45
N LEU A 56 -15.43 7.02 -30.09
CA LEU A 56 -14.77 6.39 -28.93
C LEU A 56 -13.38 5.81 -29.24
N GLU A 57 -12.91 5.90 -30.49
CA GLU A 57 -11.71 5.21 -30.99
C GLU A 57 -10.47 5.53 -30.16
N ALA A 58 -10.25 6.81 -29.85
CA ALA A 58 -9.11 7.24 -29.06
C ALA A 58 -9.15 6.69 -27.62
N ALA A 59 -10.33 6.70 -26.99
CA ALA A 59 -10.52 6.21 -25.63
C ALA A 59 -10.34 4.68 -25.57
N VAL A 60 -10.90 3.96 -26.55
CA VAL A 60 -10.74 2.50 -26.66
C VAL A 60 -9.28 2.12 -26.89
N LYS A 61 -8.59 2.81 -27.82
CA LYS A 61 -7.16 2.57 -28.11
C LYS A 61 -6.29 2.73 -26.87
N LYS A 62 -6.62 3.67 -25.98
CA LYS A 62 -5.94 3.83 -24.68
C LYS A 62 -6.12 2.59 -23.79
N VAL A 63 -7.32 2.02 -23.75
CA VAL A 63 -7.65 0.86 -22.89
C VAL A 63 -7.03 -0.44 -23.38
N VAL A 64 -6.89 -0.62 -24.71
CA VAL A 64 -6.30 -1.82 -25.34
C VAL A 64 -4.86 -1.63 -25.80
N ASN A 65 -4.19 -0.55 -25.39
CA ASN A 65 -2.81 -0.28 -25.80
C ASN A 65 -1.94 -1.53 -25.54
N PRO A 66 -1.17 -2.01 -26.55
CA PRO A 66 -0.35 -3.21 -26.42
C PRO A 66 0.55 -3.22 -25.19
N GLN A 67 1.14 -2.08 -24.82
CA GLN A 67 1.99 -1.96 -23.63
C GLN A 67 1.22 -2.20 -22.33
N LEU A 68 -0.06 -1.80 -22.30
CA LEU A 68 -0.93 -2.01 -21.13
C LEU A 68 -1.49 -3.43 -21.04
N LEU A 69 -1.50 -4.18 -22.15
CA LEU A 69 -1.95 -5.58 -22.18
C LEU A 69 -0.77 -6.58 -22.11
N ALA A 70 0.47 -6.09 -22.21
CA ALA A 70 1.69 -6.89 -22.06
C ALA A 70 1.98 -7.17 -20.57
N TYR A 71 1.10 -7.95 -19.94
CA TYR A 71 1.22 -8.29 -18.54
C TYR A 71 2.38 -9.26 -18.28
N ASN A 72 3.05 -9.07 -17.14
CA ASN A 72 3.90 -10.06 -16.53
C ASN A 72 2.97 -11.15 -15.93
N ASP A 73 2.66 -12.16 -16.72
CA ASP A 73 1.67 -13.22 -16.40
C ASP A 73 2.28 -14.45 -15.71
N THR A 74 3.58 -14.40 -15.40
CA THR A 74 4.37 -15.45 -14.73
C THR A 74 5.42 -14.79 -13.84
N TRP A 75 5.86 -15.48 -12.79
CA TRP A 75 6.94 -15.00 -11.92
C TRP A 75 8.24 -14.76 -12.69
N ASP A 76 8.62 -15.64 -13.61
CA ASP A 76 9.82 -15.44 -14.46
C ASP A 76 9.82 -14.08 -15.19
N LYS A 77 8.67 -13.61 -15.69
CA LYS A 77 8.57 -12.29 -16.34
C LYS A 77 8.66 -11.14 -15.33
N VAL A 78 8.09 -11.31 -14.15
CA VAL A 78 8.22 -10.34 -13.05
C VAL A 78 9.69 -10.26 -12.64
N ASP A 79 10.35 -11.40 -12.44
CA ASP A 79 11.75 -11.51 -12.05
C ASP A 79 12.69 -10.90 -13.09
N ASP A 80 12.49 -11.20 -14.39
CA ASP A 80 13.25 -10.61 -15.48
C ASP A 80 13.16 -9.06 -15.49
N MET A 81 11.98 -8.52 -15.19
CA MET A 81 11.80 -7.08 -15.03
C MET A 81 12.53 -6.56 -13.78
N LEU A 82 12.36 -7.22 -12.63
CA LEU A 82 12.93 -6.81 -11.35
C LEU A 82 14.46 -6.84 -11.36
N MET A 83 15.07 -7.89 -11.91
CA MET A 83 16.53 -8.01 -12.08
C MET A 83 17.12 -6.82 -12.83
N ASN A 84 16.39 -6.26 -13.79
CA ASN A 84 16.83 -5.08 -14.53
C ASN A 84 16.50 -3.78 -13.81
N CYS A 85 15.27 -3.57 -13.33
CA CYS A 85 14.89 -2.27 -12.76
C CYS A 85 15.56 -2.04 -11.39
N MET A 86 15.82 -3.10 -10.62
CA MET A 86 16.50 -3.00 -9.32
C MET A 86 18.03 -2.98 -9.44
N ALA A 87 18.59 -3.20 -10.64
CA ALA A 87 20.03 -3.14 -10.85
C ALA A 87 20.58 -1.72 -10.63
N GLU A 88 21.84 -1.66 -10.18
CA GLU A 88 22.50 -0.40 -9.81
C GLU A 88 22.59 0.59 -10.96
N ASP A 89 22.87 0.11 -12.18
CA ASP A 89 22.95 0.92 -13.39
C ASP A 89 21.59 1.54 -13.75
N PHE A 90 20.50 0.78 -13.64
CA PHE A 90 19.17 1.32 -13.83
C PHE A 90 18.82 2.33 -12.76
N ARG A 91 19.09 2.05 -11.47
CA ARG A 91 18.79 2.96 -10.35
C ARG A 91 19.51 4.29 -10.46
N THR A 92 20.80 4.25 -10.82
CA THR A 92 21.70 5.41 -10.89
C THR A 92 21.68 6.12 -12.25
N SER A 93 20.87 5.66 -13.20
CA SER A 93 20.67 6.35 -14.49
C SER A 93 20.21 7.80 -14.33
N MET A 94 19.58 8.12 -13.19
CA MET A 94 19.34 9.46 -12.71
C MET A 94 19.60 9.47 -11.20
N LEU A 95 20.49 10.35 -10.76
CA LEU A 95 20.72 10.62 -9.34
C LEU A 95 19.81 11.76 -8.88
N ASP A 96 19.42 11.70 -7.61
CA ASP A 96 18.75 12.81 -6.96
C ASP A 96 19.74 13.95 -6.61
N SER A 97 19.22 15.01 -5.98
CA SER A 97 20.03 16.18 -5.61
C SER A 97 21.08 15.91 -4.51
N PHE A 98 21.11 14.70 -3.96
CA PHE A 98 21.99 14.25 -2.89
C PHE A 98 22.90 13.09 -3.34
N GLY A 99 22.83 12.70 -4.61
CA GLY A 99 23.62 11.61 -5.18
C GLY A 99 23.01 10.21 -4.98
N GLY A 100 21.77 10.11 -4.48
CA GLY A 100 21.05 8.85 -4.31
C GLY A 100 20.42 8.36 -5.62
N GLY A 101 20.46 7.04 -5.84
CA GLY A 101 19.72 6.38 -6.92
C GLY A 101 18.25 6.19 -6.60
N TRP A 102 17.50 5.64 -7.55
CA TRP A 102 16.08 5.37 -7.40
C TRP A 102 15.77 4.38 -6.25
N ILE A 103 14.68 4.63 -5.51
CA ILE A 103 14.19 3.81 -4.40
C ILE A 103 12.79 3.27 -4.73
N TYR A 104 12.54 1.99 -4.45
CA TYR A 104 11.25 1.34 -4.63
C TYR A 104 10.56 1.13 -3.27
N ASN A 105 9.23 1.24 -3.25
CA ASN A 105 8.41 0.94 -2.08
C ASN A 105 7.36 -0.11 -2.45
N TRP A 106 7.60 -1.35 -2.06
CA TRP A 106 6.82 -2.52 -2.45
C TRP A 106 5.62 -2.69 -1.51
N PHE A 107 4.43 -2.25 -1.94
CA PHE A 107 3.20 -2.44 -1.19
C PHE A 107 2.59 -3.79 -1.57
N CYS A 108 2.86 -4.82 -0.75
CA CYS A 108 2.47 -6.20 -1.06
C CYS A 108 1.05 -6.51 -0.63
N VAL A 109 0.31 -7.16 -1.53
CA VAL A 109 -1.00 -7.78 -1.27
C VAL A 109 -0.86 -9.27 -0.99
N ASP A 110 -1.79 -9.81 -0.21
CA ASP A 110 -2.03 -11.24 -0.13
C ASP A 110 -3.33 -11.56 -0.89
N HIS A 111 -3.22 -12.33 -1.98
CA HIS A 111 -4.40 -12.83 -2.68
C HIS A 111 -4.86 -14.10 -1.96
N VAL A 112 -5.93 -14.01 -1.17
CA VAL A 112 -6.38 -15.13 -0.33
C VAL A 112 -7.90 -15.30 -0.40
N ASP A 113 -8.40 -16.45 0.02
CA ASP A 113 -9.82 -16.70 0.28
C ASP A 113 -10.78 -16.42 -0.90
N TYR A 114 -10.28 -16.43 -2.13
CA TYR A 114 -11.09 -16.36 -3.35
C TYR A 114 -11.58 -17.75 -3.78
N GLN A 115 -12.81 -17.79 -4.31
CA GLN A 115 -13.41 -19.01 -4.88
C GLN A 115 -13.01 -19.21 -6.35
N THR A 116 -12.82 -18.12 -7.08
CA THR A 116 -12.50 -18.15 -8.52
C THR A 116 -11.31 -17.26 -8.83
N ASN A 117 -10.35 -17.79 -9.58
CA ASN A 117 -9.10 -17.10 -9.93
C ASN A 117 -8.85 -17.08 -11.46
N ALA A 118 -9.75 -16.45 -12.22
CA ALA A 118 -9.65 -16.36 -13.68
C ALA A 118 -8.39 -15.60 -14.17
N ARG A 119 -7.80 -14.77 -13.32
CA ARG A 119 -6.58 -13.98 -13.62
C ARG A 119 -5.29 -14.67 -13.22
N ARG A 120 -5.36 -15.90 -12.70
CA ARG A 120 -4.20 -16.70 -12.27
C ARG A 120 -3.30 -15.94 -11.29
N ARG A 121 -3.91 -15.16 -10.40
CA ARG A 121 -3.21 -14.53 -9.26
C ARG A 121 -2.50 -15.60 -8.44
N ASP A 122 -1.38 -15.27 -7.83
CA ASP A 122 -0.71 -16.16 -6.90
C ASP A 122 -1.46 -16.18 -5.57
N ILE A 123 -2.29 -17.22 -5.36
CA ILE A 123 -3.17 -17.33 -4.19
C ILE A 123 -2.42 -17.95 -3.02
N GLY A 124 -2.31 -17.21 -1.93
CA GLY A 124 -1.72 -17.71 -0.69
C GLY A 124 -1.34 -16.59 0.26
N TYR A 125 -1.29 -16.92 1.55
CA TYR A 125 -0.76 -16.02 2.56
C TYR A 125 0.76 -15.91 2.40
N HIS A 126 1.25 -14.68 2.33
CA HIS A 126 2.64 -14.27 2.21
C HIS A 126 3.32 -14.52 0.87
N ASN A 127 2.67 -15.12 -0.13
CA ASN A 127 3.33 -15.48 -1.39
C ASN A 127 4.04 -14.27 -2.03
N VAL A 128 3.30 -13.17 -2.24
CA VAL A 128 3.86 -11.94 -2.82
C VAL A 128 4.82 -11.26 -1.84
N PHE A 129 4.47 -11.17 -0.56
CA PHE A 129 5.32 -10.53 0.45
C PHE A 129 6.70 -11.19 0.57
N ASP A 130 6.73 -12.53 0.70
CA ASP A 130 7.96 -13.30 0.85
C ASP A 130 8.80 -13.26 -0.41
N HIS A 131 8.17 -13.31 -1.60
CA HIS A 131 8.87 -13.16 -2.86
C HIS A 131 9.63 -11.82 -2.93
N TYR A 132 8.97 -10.71 -2.59
CA TYR A 132 9.60 -9.39 -2.62
C TYR A 132 10.62 -9.19 -1.50
N CYS A 133 10.40 -9.76 -0.32
CA CYS A 133 11.44 -9.79 0.72
C CYS A 133 12.70 -10.54 0.25
N ALA A 134 12.53 -11.68 -0.44
CA ALA A 134 13.64 -12.43 -1.01
C ALA A 134 14.35 -11.63 -2.11
N MET A 135 13.61 -11.01 -3.02
CA MET A 135 14.15 -10.17 -4.10
C MET A 135 14.95 -8.99 -3.56
N VAL A 136 14.44 -8.27 -2.56
CA VAL A 136 15.15 -7.15 -1.90
C VAL A 136 16.48 -7.63 -1.31
N HIS A 137 16.49 -8.80 -0.68
CA HIS A 137 17.71 -9.38 -0.11
C HIS A 137 18.70 -9.83 -1.20
N GLU A 138 18.23 -10.53 -2.24
CA GLU A 138 19.04 -11.01 -3.36
C GLU A 138 19.69 -9.86 -4.14
N MET A 139 18.91 -8.82 -4.44
CA MET A 139 19.36 -7.60 -5.13
C MET A 139 20.07 -6.62 -4.20
N LYS A 140 20.28 -6.96 -2.92
CA LYS A 140 20.91 -6.13 -1.88
C LYS A 140 20.30 -4.72 -1.79
N SER A 141 19.01 -4.60 -2.06
CA SER A 141 18.28 -3.32 -2.15
C SER A 141 17.75 -2.89 -0.77
N LEU A 142 18.65 -2.78 0.22
CA LEU A 142 18.30 -2.46 1.61
C LEU A 142 17.67 -1.07 1.80
N GLN A 143 17.77 -0.20 0.79
CA GLN A 143 17.13 1.11 0.75
C GLN A 143 15.65 1.08 0.38
N ASP A 144 15.15 -0.04 -0.16
CA ASP A 144 13.76 -0.18 -0.58
C ASP A 144 12.85 -0.49 0.61
N GLY A 145 11.62 0.03 0.57
CA GLY A 145 10.61 -0.14 1.61
C GLY A 145 9.65 -1.28 1.33
N MET A 146 9.14 -1.91 2.40
CA MET A 146 8.01 -2.84 2.33
C MET A 146 6.78 -2.19 2.94
N GLY A 147 5.67 -2.18 2.20
CA GLY A 147 4.40 -1.61 2.61
C GLY A 147 3.25 -2.62 2.65
N PHE A 148 2.08 -2.16 3.08
CA PHE A 148 0.85 -2.94 3.07
C PHE A 148 -0.08 -2.49 1.94
N HIS A 149 -0.40 -3.44 1.06
CA HIS A 149 -1.45 -3.30 0.07
C HIS A 149 -2.59 -4.24 0.40
N TYR A 150 -3.82 -3.72 0.48
CA TYR A 150 -4.97 -4.56 0.80
C TYR A 150 -6.09 -4.38 -0.21
N HIS A 151 -6.55 -5.51 -0.74
CA HIS A 151 -7.71 -5.60 -1.59
C HIS A 151 -8.87 -6.14 -0.75
N PRO A 152 -9.91 -5.34 -0.46
CA PRO A 152 -11.10 -5.89 0.16
C PRO A 152 -11.76 -6.93 -0.75
N HIS A 153 -12.34 -7.98 -0.15
CA HIS A 153 -12.92 -9.09 -0.90
C HIS A 153 -14.29 -8.75 -1.47
N PRO A 154 -14.58 -9.12 -2.72
CA PRO A 154 -15.91 -8.97 -3.30
C PRO A 154 -16.82 -10.11 -2.85
N PHE A 155 -18.12 -9.83 -2.67
CA PHE A 155 -19.12 -10.85 -2.31
C PHE A 155 -19.21 -12.01 -3.31
N SER A 156 -18.81 -11.79 -4.57
CA SER A 156 -18.76 -12.83 -5.59
C SER A 156 -17.65 -13.87 -5.36
N GLY A 157 -16.67 -13.61 -4.49
CA GLY A 157 -15.52 -14.50 -4.27
C GLY A 157 -14.53 -14.58 -5.44
N GLU A 158 -14.68 -13.74 -6.46
CA GLU A 158 -13.80 -13.71 -7.64
C GLU A 158 -12.59 -12.79 -7.43
N ALA A 159 -11.38 -13.34 -7.61
CA ALA A 159 -10.09 -12.66 -7.37
C ALA A 159 -9.82 -11.42 -8.25
N HIS A 160 -10.69 -11.14 -9.22
CA HIS A 160 -10.53 -10.05 -10.17
C HIS A 160 -11.63 -8.99 -10.08
N HIS A 161 -12.59 -9.20 -9.18
CA HIS A 161 -13.60 -8.21 -8.87
C HIS A 161 -13.10 -7.29 -7.76
N CYS A 162 -13.44 -6.01 -7.87
CA CYS A 162 -13.12 -5.02 -6.86
C CYS A 162 -14.18 -5.04 -5.75
N ALA A 163 -13.78 -4.71 -4.52
CA ALA A 163 -14.70 -4.38 -3.44
C ALA A 163 -14.30 -3.07 -2.75
N THR A 164 -15.10 -2.65 -1.78
CA THR A 164 -14.84 -1.39 -1.06
C THR A 164 -14.96 -1.47 0.44
N HIS A 165 -15.46 -2.58 0.99
CA HIS A 165 -15.67 -2.75 2.43
C HIS A 165 -14.61 -3.73 2.96
N TRP A 166 -13.87 -3.33 3.99
CA TRP A 166 -12.71 -4.06 4.50
C TRP A 166 -13.06 -5.21 5.45
N TRP A 167 -14.18 -5.11 6.16
CA TRP A 167 -14.54 -6.11 7.20
C TRP A 167 -15.63 -7.09 6.81
N GLU A 168 -16.75 -6.61 6.28
CA GLU A 168 -17.97 -7.39 6.13
C GLU A 168 -17.83 -8.59 5.18
N SER A 169 -17.10 -8.43 4.09
CA SER A 169 -17.05 -9.44 3.03
C SER A 169 -16.09 -10.60 3.31
N SER A 170 -15.16 -10.45 4.27
CA SER A 170 -14.22 -11.51 4.65
C SER A 170 -13.45 -11.21 5.92
N GLY A 171 -12.98 -12.25 6.63
CA GLY A 171 -12.03 -12.13 7.72
C GLY A 171 -10.55 -11.98 7.29
N SER A 172 -10.29 -11.81 5.98
CA SER A 172 -8.95 -11.89 5.40
C SER A 172 -7.99 -10.82 5.94
N LEU A 173 -8.45 -9.59 6.19
CA LEU A 173 -7.65 -8.52 6.81
C LEU A 173 -7.00 -8.97 8.11
N HIS A 174 -7.80 -9.55 9.01
CA HIS A 174 -7.32 -10.05 10.29
C HIS A 174 -6.39 -11.25 10.12
N GLN A 175 -6.73 -12.18 9.19
CA GLN A 175 -5.87 -13.33 8.90
C GLN A 175 -4.50 -12.89 8.38
N ILE A 176 -4.46 -11.99 7.40
CA ILE A 176 -3.24 -11.47 6.78
C ILE A 176 -2.34 -10.84 7.84
N LEU A 177 -2.86 -9.90 8.64
CA LEU A 177 -2.05 -9.18 9.62
C LEU A 177 -1.63 -10.08 10.78
N SER A 178 -2.51 -10.91 11.33
CA SER A 178 -2.15 -11.84 12.41
C SER A 178 -1.10 -12.86 11.97
N ARG A 179 -1.17 -13.35 10.74
CA ARG A 179 -0.13 -14.22 10.16
C ARG A 179 1.18 -13.47 9.94
N ARG A 180 1.15 -12.24 9.42
CA ARG A 180 2.36 -11.42 9.17
C ARG A 180 3.07 -11.06 10.49
N VAL A 181 2.31 -10.81 11.56
CA VAL A 181 2.83 -10.60 12.92
C VAL A 181 3.51 -11.87 13.44
N ILE A 182 2.82 -13.00 13.46
CA ILE A 182 3.30 -14.22 14.12
C ILE A 182 4.36 -14.95 13.28
N ASP A 183 4.14 -15.09 11.97
CA ASP A 183 4.97 -15.91 11.11
C ASP A 183 6.11 -15.13 10.44
N ARG A 184 6.05 -13.79 10.39
CA ARG A 184 7.08 -12.94 9.75
C ARG A 184 7.66 -11.86 10.67
N MET A 185 7.20 -11.75 11.92
CA MET A 185 7.63 -10.72 12.86
C MET A 185 7.53 -9.31 12.24
N TRP A 186 6.50 -9.06 11.43
CA TRP A 186 6.34 -7.84 10.65
C TRP A 186 4.94 -7.24 10.80
N PHE A 187 4.85 -5.91 10.84
CA PHE A 187 3.58 -5.17 10.92
C PHE A 187 3.70 -3.85 10.12
N PRO A 188 2.62 -3.34 9.49
CA PRO A 188 2.74 -2.24 8.55
C PRO A 188 2.79 -0.87 9.23
N ALA A 189 3.77 -0.04 8.83
CA ALA A 189 3.79 1.40 9.14
C ALA A 189 3.19 2.27 8.02
N VAL A 190 3.11 1.72 6.81
CA VAL A 190 2.68 2.47 5.61
C VAL A 190 1.73 1.64 4.75
N HIS A 191 0.74 2.31 4.17
CA HIS A 191 -0.35 1.68 3.43
C HIS A 191 -0.61 2.30 2.05
N ARG A 192 -1.00 1.44 1.10
CA ARG A 192 -1.72 1.77 -0.12
C ARG A 192 -2.95 0.89 -0.30
N PRO A 193 -4.11 1.43 -0.70
CA PRO A 193 -5.32 0.64 -0.88
C PRO A 193 -5.39 0.04 -2.28
N GLY A 194 -5.92 -1.17 -2.36
CA GLY A 194 -6.42 -1.73 -3.61
C GLY A 194 -7.46 -0.80 -4.24
N PHE A 195 -7.35 -0.60 -5.56
CA PHE A 195 -8.26 0.24 -6.34
C PHE A 195 -8.37 1.70 -5.85
N HIS A 196 -7.42 2.20 -5.04
CA HIS A 196 -7.49 3.55 -4.44
C HIS A 196 -8.67 3.76 -3.49
N VAL A 197 -9.27 2.68 -2.99
CA VAL A 197 -10.51 2.75 -2.21
C VAL A 197 -10.24 3.00 -0.74
N LEU A 198 -10.78 4.10 -0.22
CA LEU A 198 -11.07 4.27 1.20
C LEU A 198 -12.56 4.55 1.43
N ARG A 199 -13.04 4.09 2.59
CA ARG A 199 -14.39 4.17 3.14
C ARG A 199 -14.30 4.30 4.67
N PRO A 200 -15.37 4.71 5.37
CA PRO A 200 -15.32 4.96 6.82
C PRO A 200 -14.72 3.82 7.66
N ASP A 201 -15.00 2.56 7.30
CA ASP A 201 -14.44 1.36 7.92
C ASP A 201 -12.91 1.27 7.75
N SER A 202 -12.42 1.33 6.52
CA SER A 202 -10.97 1.35 6.25
C SER A 202 -10.28 2.58 6.87
N HIS A 203 -10.96 3.74 6.88
CA HIS A 203 -10.44 4.97 7.48
C HIS A 203 -10.22 4.78 8.98
N TRP A 204 -11.21 4.23 9.69
CA TRP A 204 -11.15 3.95 11.12
C TRP A 204 -10.12 2.86 11.45
N PHE A 205 -10.00 1.83 10.62
CA PHE A 205 -8.95 0.83 10.77
C PHE A 205 -7.55 1.46 10.69
N LEU A 206 -7.29 2.25 9.65
CA LEU A 206 -5.99 2.85 9.43
C LEU A 206 -5.63 3.84 10.56
N GLU A 207 -6.60 4.61 11.05
CA GLU A 207 -6.42 5.53 12.18
C GLU A 207 -6.03 4.83 13.49
N GLN A 208 -6.33 3.53 13.63
CA GLN A 208 -5.94 2.76 14.80
C GLN A 208 -4.55 2.13 14.69
N PHE A 209 -4.02 1.89 13.49
CA PHE A 209 -2.85 1.01 13.36
C PHE A 209 -1.74 1.52 12.44
N ILE A 210 -2.05 2.31 11.40
CA ILE A 210 -1.09 2.64 10.34
C ILE A 210 -0.86 4.16 10.26
N PRO A 211 0.34 4.68 10.62
CA PRO A 211 0.60 6.12 10.69
C PRO A 211 0.68 6.82 9.34
N PHE A 212 1.07 6.12 8.26
CA PHE A 212 1.29 6.74 6.95
C PHE A 212 0.46 6.09 5.85
N ASP A 213 -0.17 6.91 5.02
CA ASP A 213 -1.07 6.46 3.97
C ASP A 213 -0.86 7.22 2.67
N TYR A 214 -0.70 6.48 1.58
CA TYR A 214 -0.52 7.02 0.23
C TYR A 214 -1.76 6.82 -0.65
N SER A 215 -2.95 6.82 -0.03
CA SER A 215 -4.22 6.59 -0.72
C SER A 215 -4.72 7.77 -1.56
N ASN A 216 -4.32 9.01 -1.26
CA ASN A 216 -5.02 10.18 -1.81
C ASN A 216 -4.79 10.33 -3.32
N GLN A 217 -5.81 9.96 -4.10
CA GLN A 217 -5.79 10.04 -5.56
C GLN A 217 -6.53 11.26 -6.11
N ALA A 218 -6.57 12.35 -5.34
CA ALA A 218 -7.15 13.62 -5.78
C ALA A 218 -6.39 14.15 -6.99
N PHE A 219 -7.14 14.61 -7.99
CA PHE A 219 -6.60 15.12 -9.24
C PHE A 219 -7.55 16.14 -9.85
N THR A 220 -7.01 16.99 -10.72
CA THR A 220 -7.81 17.90 -11.53
C THR A 220 -8.19 17.22 -12.85
N PRO A 221 -9.47 16.89 -13.11
CA PRO A 221 -9.85 16.10 -14.28
C PRO A 221 -9.71 16.84 -15.61
N THR A 222 -9.21 16.16 -16.63
CA THR A 222 -9.27 16.62 -18.02
C THR A 222 -10.60 16.23 -18.70
N GLU A 223 -10.93 16.81 -19.84
CA GLU A 223 -12.11 16.41 -20.64
C GLU A 223 -12.06 14.94 -21.08
N GLN A 224 -10.87 14.40 -21.34
CA GLN A 224 -10.68 12.99 -21.70
C GLN A 224 -10.92 12.05 -20.52
N ASP A 225 -10.58 12.46 -19.29
CA ASP A 225 -10.87 11.68 -18.09
C ASP A 225 -12.39 11.60 -17.83
N LYS A 226 -13.11 12.68 -18.15
CA LYS A 226 -14.57 12.71 -18.05
C LYS A 226 -15.24 11.73 -19.02
N ALA A 227 -14.61 11.34 -20.13
CA ALA A 227 -15.24 10.43 -21.11
C ALA A 227 -15.28 8.95 -20.66
N GLN A 228 -14.58 8.56 -19.59
CA GLN A 228 -14.52 7.17 -19.13
C GLN A 228 -15.59 6.87 -18.06
N PHE A 229 -16.58 6.04 -18.40
CA PHE A 229 -17.59 5.56 -17.44
C PHE A 229 -16.97 4.77 -16.28
N GLY A 230 -17.46 4.99 -15.06
CA GLY A 230 -16.98 4.31 -13.85
C GLY A 230 -15.81 4.99 -13.13
N ILE A 231 -15.17 5.99 -13.76
CA ILE A 231 -14.24 6.93 -13.09
C ILE A 231 -15.02 8.11 -12.48
N GLN A 232 -16.16 8.44 -13.09
CA GLN A 232 -17.09 9.44 -12.57
C GLN A 232 -17.84 8.89 -11.34
N GLY A 233 -17.83 9.65 -10.24
CA GLY A 233 -18.67 9.39 -9.05
C GLY A 233 -17.99 8.69 -7.86
N GLY A 234 -16.70 8.35 -7.94
CA GLY A 234 -15.93 7.86 -6.76
C GLY A 234 -16.17 6.40 -6.36
N ARG A 235 -16.74 5.58 -7.26
CA ARG A 235 -17.04 4.16 -7.01
C ARG A 235 -15.81 3.37 -6.55
N TRP A 236 -14.68 3.54 -7.21
CA TRP A 236 -13.41 2.85 -6.96
C TRP A 236 -12.38 3.82 -6.37
N GLY A 237 -12.73 4.45 -5.25
CA GLY A 237 -11.92 5.49 -4.60
C GLY A 237 -12.44 6.89 -4.88
N ASP A 238 -13.00 7.53 -3.85
CA ASP A 238 -13.52 8.89 -3.94
C ASP A 238 -12.57 9.88 -3.26
N TRP A 239 -11.87 10.65 -4.07
CA TRP A 239 -10.90 11.65 -3.60
C TRP A 239 -11.23 13.05 -4.12
N ARG A 240 -12.46 13.27 -4.57
CA ARG A 240 -12.86 14.51 -5.26
C ARG A 240 -12.82 15.75 -4.37
N ARG A 241 -12.95 15.57 -3.05
CA ARG A 241 -12.90 16.65 -2.05
C ARG A 241 -11.56 16.72 -1.33
N ALA A 242 -10.62 15.83 -1.67
CA ALA A 242 -9.32 15.79 -1.02
C ALA A 242 -8.36 16.86 -1.54
N PRO A 243 -7.38 17.27 -0.72
CA PRO A 243 -6.35 18.20 -1.16
C PRO A 243 -5.64 17.67 -2.41
N THR A 244 -5.54 18.52 -3.43
CA THR A 244 -4.78 18.27 -4.66
C THR A 244 -3.35 18.82 -4.58
N ASN A 245 -2.89 19.25 -3.40
CA ASN A 245 -1.50 19.64 -3.17
C ASN A 245 -0.63 18.45 -2.77
N TRP A 246 0.67 18.67 -2.64
CA TRP A 246 1.65 17.63 -2.29
C TRP A 246 2.02 17.61 -0.80
N GLN A 247 1.29 18.37 0.01
CA GLN A 247 1.46 18.40 1.45
C GLN A 247 0.67 17.25 2.08
N PRO A 248 1.32 16.37 2.86
CA PRO A 248 0.58 15.42 3.66
C PRO A 248 -0.37 16.14 4.63
N TYR A 249 -1.52 15.54 4.90
CA TYR A 249 -2.50 16.10 5.82
C TYR A 249 -3.04 15.06 6.80
N HIS A 250 -3.43 15.51 7.99
CA HIS A 250 -4.23 14.73 8.91
C HIS A 250 -5.70 14.75 8.46
N PRO A 251 -6.38 13.61 8.32
CA PRO A 251 -7.77 13.57 7.90
C PRO A 251 -8.75 13.96 9.03
N ALA A 252 -9.98 14.34 8.67
CA ALA A 252 -11.09 14.47 9.61
C ALA A 252 -11.68 13.10 9.96
N GLN A 253 -12.20 12.98 11.19
CA GLN A 253 -12.70 11.73 11.76
C GLN A 253 -13.81 11.08 10.93
N ASP A 254 -14.75 11.88 10.43
CA ASP A 254 -15.89 11.40 9.64
C ASP A 254 -15.62 11.41 8.13
N ASP A 255 -14.47 11.96 7.72
CA ASP A 255 -14.19 12.24 6.32
C ASP A 255 -12.71 12.28 6.00
N TYR A 256 -12.21 11.14 5.51
CA TYR A 256 -10.83 10.99 5.07
C TYR A 256 -10.39 11.98 3.98
N GLN A 257 -11.34 12.60 3.23
CA GLN A 257 -10.99 13.55 2.19
C GLN A 257 -10.71 14.95 2.74
N THR A 258 -11.12 15.31 3.95
CA THR A 258 -10.91 16.67 4.46
C THR A 258 -9.85 16.69 5.54
N ALA A 259 -9.16 17.82 5.67
CA ALA A 259 -8.20 17.99 6.75
C ALA A 259 -8.90 18.06 8.11
N GLY A 260 -8.29 17.46 9.13
CA GLY A 260 -8.81 17.38 10.49
C GLY A 260 -7.73 16.99 11.49
N SER A 261 -8.13 16.26 12.53
CA SER A 261 -7.31 15.99 13.73
C SER A 261 -7.07 14.51 14.01
N CYS A 262 -7.28 13.64 13.02
CA CYS A 262 -6.85 12.24 13.14
C CYS A 262 -5.32 12.15 13.25
N ARG A 263 -4.81 11.05 13.81
CA ARG A 263 -3.37 10.85 14.04
C ARG A 263 -2.63 10.52 12.75
N ARG A 264 -3.27 9.79 11.84
CA ARG A 264 -2.67 9.34 10.58
C ARG A 264 -2.35 10.51 9.64
N TRP A 265 -1.31 10.36 8.82
CA TRP A 265 -1.01 11.25 7.71
C TRP A 265 -1.41 10.64 6.36
N ILE A 266 -2.04 11.44 5.50
CA ILE A 266 -2.39 11.07 4.12
C ILE A 266 -1.56 11.88 3.14
N ALA A 267 -0.84 11.21 2.24
CA ALA A 267 -0.12 11.82 1.13
C ALA A 267 -0.86 11.58 -0.19
N ARG A 268 -0.85 12.61 -1.05
CA ARG A 268 -1.34 12.52 -2.44
C ARG A 268 -0.44 11.56 -3.23
N CYS A 269 -1.05 10.67 -4.01
CA CYS A 269 -0.36 9.76 -4.91
C CYS A 269 -1.13 9.57 -6.21
N LEU A 270 -0.48 9.87 -7.34
CA LEU A 270 -1.07 9.76 -8.68
C LEU A 270 -0.60 8.49 -9.39
N ASN A 271 -1.24 8.13 -10.49
CA ASN A 271 -0.79 7.01 -11.31
C ASN A 271 0.30 7.43 -12.29
N VAL A 272 1.10 6.48 -12.74
CA VAL A 272 1.91 6.57 -13.96
C VAL A 272 1.64 5.33 -14.82
N GLY A 273 1.78 5.43 -16.14
CA GLY A 273 1.66 4.25 -17.01
C GLY A 273 0.26 3.63 -17.12
N THR A 274 -0.77 4.23 -16.52
CA THR A 274 -2.14 3.71 -16.58
C THR A 274 -3.06 4.60 -17.45
N ARG A 275 -4.38 4.38 -17.37
CA ARG A 275 -5.35 5.09 -18.23
C ARG A 275 -5.93 6.37 -17.60
N TYR A 276 -5.77 6.62 -16.30
CA TYR A 276 -6.43 7.75 -15.61
C TYR A 276 -5.63 8.27 -14.41
N LYS A 277 -5.91 9.51 -14.01
CA LYS A 277 -5.30 10.19 -12.85
C LYS A 277 -3.77 10.15 -12.89
N LEU A 278 -3.24 10.43 -14.06
CA LEU A 278 -1.81 10.35 -14.34
C LEU A 278 -1.08 11.56 -13.80
N ILE A 279 0.10 11.35 -13.23
CA ILE A 279 1.06 12.40 -12.94
C ILE A 279 1.51 13.06 -14.25
N GLY A 280 1.55 14.39 -14.27
CA GLY A 280 2.03 15.16 -15.42
C GLY A 280 3.00 16.29 -15.03
N GLU A 281 3.43 17.06 -16.03
CA GLU A 281 4.39 18.16 -15.82
C GLU A 281 3.84 19.23 -14.87
N LEU A 282 2.54 19.58 -14.99
CA LEU A 282 1.90 20.55 -14.11
C LEU A 282 1.89 20.09 -12.64
N ASP A 283 1.66 18.80 -12.42
CA ASP A 283 1.68 18.19 -11.10
C ASP A 283 3.10 18.24 -10.47
N VAL A 284 4.13 17.91 -11.26
CA VAL A 284 5.53 18.01 -10.80
C VAL A 284 5.91 19.46 -10.54
N ARG A 285 5.56 20.38 -11.44
CA ARG A 285 5.78 21.84 -11.28
C ARG A 285 5.16 22.37 -10.00
N GLN A 286 3.93 21.97 -9.68
CA GLN A 286 3.27 22.31 -8.42
C GLN A 286 4.10 21.84 -7.21
N ALA A 287 4.67 20.63 -7.23
CA ALA A 287 5.52 20.13 -6.14
C ALA A 287 6.76 21.02 -5.93
N PHE A 288 7.39 21.46 -7.01
CA PHE A 288 8.54 22.37 -6.97
C PHE A 288 8.16 23.76 -6.45
N GLU A 289 7.02 24.31 -6.87
CA GLU A 289 6.50 25.58 -6.36
C GLU A 289 6.18 25.52 -4.87
N GLU A 290 5.53 24.44 -4.41
CA GLU A 290 5.21 24.24 -3.00
C GLU A 290 6.48 24.08 -2.15
N ALA A 291 7.46 23.32 -2.63
CA ALA A 291 8.73 23.14 -1.93
C ALA A 291 9.49 24.47 -1.83
N ARG A 292 9.53 25.28 -2.90
CA ARG A 292 10.14 26.62 -2.88
C ARG A 292 9.48 27.56 -1.86
N GLN A 293 8.19 27.38 -1.61
CA GLN A 293 7.45 28.10 -0.55
C GLN A 293 7.74 27.58 0.87
N GLY A 294 8.59 26.56 1.00
CA GLY A 294 8.97 25.96 2.29
C GLY A 294 7.95 24.96 2.84
N LYS A 295 7.01 24.48 2.01
CA LYS A 295 5.99 23.50 2.41
C LYS A 295 6.60 22.08 2.51
N PRO A 296 6.05 21.20 3.36
CA PRO A 296 6.43 19.79 3.37
C PRO A 296 5.89 19.10 2.11
N VAL A 297 6.76 18.69 1.18
CA VAL A 297 6.35 18.13 -0.11
C VAL A 297 6.73 16.65 -0.22
N VAL A 298 5.71 15.81 -0.40
CA VAL A 298 5.85 14.39 -0.75
C VAL A 298 5.22 14.17 -2.13
N LEU A 299 6.05 14.02 -3.15
CA LEU A 299 5.63 13.76 -4.54
C LEU A 299 5.55 12.25 -4.77
N ALA A 300 4.38 11.66 -4.55
CA ALA A 300 4.19 10.22 -4.71
C ALA A 300 3.46 9.86 -6.01
N PHE A 301 3.84 8.71 -6.58
CA PHE A 301 3.19 8.12 -7.74
C PHE A 301 3.17 6.58 -7.65
N THR A 302 2.30 5.94 -8.44
CA THR A 302 2.07 4.50 -8.41
C THR A 302 1.93 3.85 -9.77
N ASN A 303 2.40 2.61 -9.84
CA ASN A 303 2.17 1.63 -10.89
C ASN A 303 2.06 0.23 -10.27
N HIS A 304 2.06 -0.81 -11.09
CA HIS A 304 1.93 -2.20 -10.65
C HIS A 304 3.05 -3.06 -11.24
N ASP A 305 3.47 -4.07 -10.49
CA ASP A 305 4.52 -5.04 -10.84
C ASP A 305 4.11 -6.04 -11.94
N PHE A 306 2.81 -6.31 -12.10
CA PHE A 306 2.31 -7.11 -13.22
C PHE A 306 2.43 -6.43 -14.60
N ARG A 307 3.03 -5.24 -14.67
CA ARG A 307 3.40 -4.55 -15.92
C ARG A 307 4.86 -4.15 -15.86
N ASP A 308 5.46 -3.95 -17.02
CA ASP A 308 6.81 -3.38 -17.10
C ASP A 308 6.85 -1.97 -16.49
N MET A 309 7.50 -1.84 -15.33
CA MET A 309 7.63 -0.58 -14.60
C MET A 309 8.75 0.32 -15.13
N ARG A 310 9.65 -0.18 -15.98
CA ARG A 310 10.82 0.58 -16.45
C ARG A 310 10.42 1.82 -17.27
N PRO A 311 9.45 1.76 -18.20
CA PRO A 311 8.95 2.94 -18.89
C PRO A 311 8.38 3.99 -17.94
N ASP A 312 7.67 3.55 -16.90
CA ASP A 312 7.04 4.45 -15.92
C ASP A 312 8.07 5.19 -15.08
N VAL A 313 9.08 4.49 -14.59
CA VAL A 313 10.21 5.10 -13.88
C VAL A 313 10.90 6.14 -14.77
N ASN A 314 11.14 5.79 -16.04
CA ASN A 314 11.78 6.71 -16.98
C ASN A 314 10.92 7.93 -17.34
N GLU A 315 9.60 7.77 -17.39
CA GLU A 315 8.70 8.90 -17.59
C GLU A 315 8.73 9.87 -16.41
N VAL A 316 8.72 9.37 -15.17
CA VAL A 316 8.84 10.24 -13.99
C VAL A 316 10.20 10.94 -13.94
N ARG A 317 11.30 10.24 -14.28
CA ARG A 317 12.63 10.84 -14.42
C ARG A 317 12.62 11.97 -15.44
N ARG A 318 11.98 11.77 -16.60
CA ARG A 318 11.83 12.80 -17.65
C ARG A 318 11.07 14.02 -17.12
N LEU A 319 9.96 13.81 -16.41
CA LEU A 319 9.18 14.89 -15.79
C LEU A 319 10.01 15.67 -14.77
N LEU A 320 10.69 14.97 -13.85
CA LEU A 320 11.54 15.58 -12.83
C LEU A 320 12.67 16.40 -13.46
N LEU A 321 13.40 15.83 -14.43
CA LEU A 321 14.52 16.51 -15.10
C LEU A 321 14.06 17.72 -15.92
N GLY A 322 12.88 17.64 -16.53
CA GLY A 322 12.28 18.75 -17.27
C GLY A 322 12.00 19.93 -16.34
N VAL A 323 11.26 19.68 -15.27
CA VAL A 323 10.82 20.72 -14.33
C VAL A 323 11.97 21.24 -13.46
N SER A 324 12.89 20.39 -13.01
CA SER A 324 13.97 20.80 -12.08
C SER A 324 14.87 21.90 -12.65
N ARG A 325 15.00 22.00 -13.98
CA ARG A 325 15.75 23.07 -14.66
C ARG A 325 15.17 24.46 -14.41
N GLU A 326 13.88 24.53 -14.13
CA GLU A 326 13.16 25.78 -13.87
C GLU A 326 13.20 26.19 -12.39
N PHE A 327 13.65 25.29 -11.51
CA PHE A 327 13.73 25.47 -10.06
C PHE A 327 15.11 25.06 -9.53
N PRO A 328 16.20 25.74 -9.94
CA PRO A 328 17.57 25.37 -9.55
C PRO A 328 17.85 25.49 -8.05
N ASP A 329 16.99 26.19 -7.31
CA ASP A 329 17.03 26.39 -5.86
C ASP A 329 16.30 25.29 -5.06
N VAL A 330 15.52 24.43 -5.73
CA VAL A 330 14.75 23.36 -5.11
C VAL A 330 15.41 22.02 -5.40
N ARG A 331 15.67 21.25 -4.35
CA ARG A 331 16.24 19.91 -4.43
C ARG A 331 15.13 18.87 -4.40
N PHE A 332 15.40 17.69 -4.96
CA PHE A 332 14.55 16.51 -4.78
C PHE A 332 15.40 15.32 -4.32
N LYS A 333 14.77 14.40 -3.58
CA LYS A 333 15.38 13.19 -3.02
C LYS A 333 14.49 11.99 -3.36
N PHE A 334 15.07 10.90 -3.86
CA PHE A 334 14.34 9.63 -3.95
C PHE A 334 14.26 9.02 -2.55
N ALA A 335 13.07 8.61 -2.12
CA ALA A 335 12.85 8.27 -0.72
C ALA A 335 12.03 7.00 -0.52
N GLU A 336 12.40 6.25 0.51
CA GLU A 336 11.54 5.26 1.13
C GLU A 336 10.32 5.97 1.75
N ALA A 337 9.15 5.34 1.73
CA ALA A 337 7.87 5.96 2.03
C ALA A 337 7.73 6.44 3.49
N VAL A 338 8.19 5.66 4.47
CA VAL A 338 8.21 6.09 5.88
C VAL A 338 9.20 7.24 6.07
N SER A 339 10.41 7.13 5.51
CA SER A 339 11.42 8.20 5.56
C SER A 339 10.93 9.49 4.89
N ALA A 340 10.23 9.40 3.76
CA ALA A 340 9.69 10.56 3.06
C ALA A 340 8.71 11.36 3.92
N MET A 341 7.81 10.67 4.63
CA MET A 341 6.87 11.33 5.55
C MET A 341 7.60 11.99 6.72
N ARG A 342 8.54 11.28 7.36
CA ARG A 342 9.33 11.81 8.48
C ARG A 342 10.11 13.05 8.07
N ASP A 343 10.86 12.95 6.98
CA ASP A 343 11.79 13.99 6.54
C ASP A 343 11.04 15.22 6.00
N ALA A 344 9.94 15.03 5.26
CA ALA A 344 9.12 16.13 4.75
C ALA A 344 8.44 16.91 5.89
N LEU A 345 7.82 16.19 6.83
CA LEU A 345 7.09 16.77 7.95
C LEU A 345 8.00 17.17 9.13
N LYS A 346 9.28 16.78 9.08
CA LYS A 346 10.26 16.97 10.16
C LYS A 346 9.75 16.40 11.49
N LEU A 347 9.21 15.17 11.43
CA LEU A 347 8.69 14.53 12.63
C LEU A 347 9.83 14.29 13.63
N PRO A 348 9.63 14.61 14.92
CA PRO A 348 10.66 14.42 15.93
C PRO A 348 10.95 12.93 16.10
N GLU A 349 12.23 12.59 16.24
CA GLU A 349 12.64 11.22 16.53
C GLU A 349 11.99 10.72 17.82
N GLN A 350 11.65 9.44 17.82
CA GLN A 350 11.06 8.75 18.96
C GLN A 350 11.66 7.35 19.05
N PRO A 351 11.93 6.85 20.27
CA PRO A 351 12.33 5.46 20.47
C PRO A 351 11.21 4.50 20.01
N ALA A 352 11.56 3.23 19.87
CA ALA A 352 10.58 2.20 19.58
C ALA A 352 9.58 2.01 20.75
N CYS A 353 8.41 1.46 20.46
CA CYS A 353 7.49 0.98 21.49
C CYS A 353 7.98 -0.41 21.93
N GLU A 354 8.69 -0.51 23.04
CA GLU A 354 9.32 -1.77 23.45
C GLU A 354 8.35 -2.96 23.49
N LEU A 355 7.08 -2.81 23.90
CA LEU A 355 6.12 -3.92 24.02
C LEU A 355 6.64 -5.04 24.93
N ASP A 356 6.82 -4.71 26.21
CA ASP A 356 7.09 -5.69 27.26
C ASP A 356 5.82 -6.50 27.56
N MET A 357 5.93 -7.82 27.48
CA MET A 357 4.81 -8.75 27.66
C MET A 357 5.06 -9.65 28.86
N SER A 358 4.05 -9.85 29.70
CA SER A 358 4.10 -10.80 30.81
C SER A 358 2.76 -11.51 31.00
N LEU A 359 2.80 -12.77 31.45
CA LEU A 359 1.62 -13.56 31.79
C LEU A 359 1.47 -13.67 33.29
N LYS A 360 0.26 -13.42 33.79
CA LYS A 360 -0.13 -13.59 35.18
C LYS A 360 -1.21 -14.68 35.28
N THR A 361 -0.95 -15.72 36.07
CA THR A 361 -1.97 -16.71 36.42
C THR A 361 -2.86 -16.14 37.54
N VAL A 362 -4.16 -16.10 37.30
CA VAL A 362 -5.16 -15.74 38.33
C VAL A 362 -5.63 -17.01 39.04
N ASP A 363 -5.94 -18.04 38.27
CA ASP A 363 -6.26 -19.40 38.70
C ASP A 363 -5.92 -20.41 37.58
N ASP A 364 -6.22 -21.69 37.76
CA ASP A 364 -5.91 -22.76 36.80
C ASP A 364 -6.54 -22.57 35.40
N SER A 365 -7.62 -21.78 35.31
CA SER A 365 -8.38 -21.55 34.08
C SER A 365 -8.21 -20.15 33.50
N THR A 366 -7.77 -19.19 34.32
CA THR A 366 -7.75 -17.76 33.96
C THR A 366 -6.33 -17.20 34.00
N HIS A 367 -5.90 -16.67 32.85
CA HIS A 367 -4.58 -16.06 32.69
C HIS A 367 -4.73 -14.66 32.12
N VAL A 368 -3.87 -13.72 32.51
CA VAL A 368 -3.90 -12.34 32.03
C VAL A 368 -2.58 -12.03 31.34
N LEU A 369 -2.65 -11.62 30.08
CA LEU A 369 -1.54 -10.98 29.38
C LEU A 369 -1.50 -9.51 29.77
N GLU A 370 -0.37 -9.04 30.26
CA GLU A 370 -0.09 -7.61 30.43
C GLU A 370 0.91 -7.17 29.36
N ILE A 371 0.63 -6.05 28.69
CA ILE A 371 1.44 -5.45 27.64
C ILE A 371 1.79 -4.02 28.05
N ARG A 372 3.06 -3.63 27.99
CA ARG A 372 3.53 -2.29 28.38
C ARG A 372 4.51 -1.72 27.37
N SER A 373 4.47 -0.40 27.20
CA SER A 373 5.44 0.35 26.41
C SER A 373 5.83 1.63 27.15
N SER A 374 7.11 2.01 27.09
CA SER A 374 7.59 3.31 27.59
C SER A 374 7.36 4.45 26.59
N THR A 375 7.17 4.11 25.32
CA THR A 375 6.85 5.04 24.23
C THR A 375 5.38 4.93 23.88
N PRO A 376 4.64 6.04 23.69
CA PRO A 376 3.25 5.98 23.27
C PRO A 376 3.11 5.30 21.90
N THR A 377 2.15 4.39 21.81
CA THR A 377 1.77 3.80 20.52
C THR A 377 1.06 4.84 19.64
N PHE A 378 1.08 4.61 18.34
CA PHE A 378 0.35 5.41 17.35
C PHE A 378 -1.15 5.36 17.64
N GLY A 379 -1.71 4.16 17.74
CA GLY A 379 -3.12 3.94 18.02
C GLY A 379 -3.42 3.66 19.49
N PRO A 380 -4.71 3.54 19.83
CA PRO A 380 -5.16 3.35 21.21
C PRO A 380 -4.73 2.01 21.82
N GLN A 381 -4.42 1.00 20.99
CA GLN A 381 -3.98 -0.33 21.40
C GLN A 381 -3.02 -0.94 20.36
N PRO A 382 -2.14 -1.86 20.77
CA PRO A 382 -1.39 -2.69 19.83
C PRO A 382 -2.33 -3.69 19.12
N TRP A 383 -1.90 -4.20 17.98
CA TRP A 383 -2.51 -5.35 17.33
C TRP A 383 -2.21 -6.62 18.12
N LEU A 384 -3.25 -7.30 18.62
CA LEU A 384 -3.15 -8.62 19.23
C LEU A 384 -3.45 -9.70 18.17
N ALA A 385 -2.52 -10.63 17.99
CA ALA A 385 -2.63 -11.78 17.11
C ALA A 385 -2.53 -13.06 17.95
N LEU A 386 -3.47 -13.99 17.78
CA LEU A 386 -3.48 -15.26 18.50
C LEU A 386 -3.37 -16.40 17.49
N LYS A 387 -2.43 -17.31 17.69
CA LYS A 387 -2.33 -18.56 16.91
C LYS A 387 -2.66 -19.72 17.81
N THR A 388 -3.66 -20.51 17.42
CA THR A 388 -4.07 -21.69 18.17
C THR A 388 -3.10 -22.86 17.92
N ALA A 389 -3.13 -23.87 18.79
CA ALA A 389 -2.39 -25.11 18.58
C ALA A 389 -2.86 -25.88 17.34
N SER A 390 -4.09 -25.64 16.86
CA SER A 390 -4.61 -26.20 15.60
C SER A 390 -4.21 -25.42 14.36
N GLY A 391 -3.43 -24.33 14.49
CA GLY A 391 -2.90 -23.55 13.37
C GLY A 391 -3.87 -22.53 12.79
N THR A 392 -4.93 -22.17 13.52
CA THR A 392 -5.83 -21.05 13.15
C THR A 392 -5.35 -19.75 13.79
N TYR A 393 -5.64 -18.62 13.13
CA TYR A 393 -5.19 -17.28 13.55
C TYR A 393 -6.40 -16.43 13.88
N HIS A 394 -6.26 -15.58 14.89
CA HIS A 394 -7.32 -14.70 15.36
C HIS A 394 -6.74 -13.33 15.70
N HIS A 395 -7.61 -12.32 15.70
CA HIS A 395 -7.33 -10.99 16.22
C HIS A 395 -8.40 -10.69 17.27
N ASP A 396 -8.00 -9.98 18.33
CA ASP A 396 -8.93 -9.47 19.33
C ASP A 396 -8.43 -8.13 19.89
N ASN A 397 -9.28 -7.46 20.67
CA ASN A 397 -8.96 -6.18 21.30
C ASN A 397 -8.42 -6.39 22.71
N CYS A 398 -7.47 -5.54 23.10
CA CYS A 398 -7.03 -5.46 24.48
C CYS A 398 -7.91 -4.48 25.28
N ASP A 399 -8.03 -4.74 26.58
CA ASP A 399 -8.51 -3.75 27.52
C ASP A 399 -7.42 -2.71 27.77
N ILE A 400 -7.80 -1.42 27.79
CA ILE A 400 -6.87 -0.30 27.97
C ILE A 400 -6.76 0.01 29.46
N GLU A 401 -5.59 -0.25 30.06
CA GLU A 401 -5.29 0.17 31.43
C GLU A 401 -4.81 1.63 31.49
N GLU A 402 -3.87 1.98 30.61
CA GLU A 402 -3.33 3.31 30.46
C GLU A 402 -3.26 3.64 28.96
N PRO A 403 -4.03 4.63 28.46
CA PRO A 403 -4.08 4.94 27.04
C PRO A 403 -2.69 5.11 26.44
N PHE A 404 -2.42 4.40 25.34
CA PHE A 404 -1.15 4.42 24.59
C PHE A 404 0.07 3.78 25.27
N TYR A 405 -0.04 3.29 26.51
CA TYR A 405 1.11 2.77 27.27
C TYR A 405 0.90 1.37 27.85
N ARG A 406 -0.31 1.03 28.31
CA ARG A 406 -0.56 -0.23 29.02
C ARG A 406 -1.90 -0.86 28.66
N TRP A 407 -1.87 -2.15 28.42
CA TRP A 407 -3.01 -2.95 28.01
C TRP A 407 -2.99 -4.32 28.66
N GLN A 408 -4.16 -4.95 28.71
CA GLN A 408 -4.30 -6.32 29.15
C GLN A 408 -5.26 -7.11 28.26
N TYR A 409 -5.13 -8.44 28.28
CA TYR A 409 -6.07 -9.35 27.65
C TYR A 409 -6.25 -10.60 28.53
N VAL A 410 -7.49 -11.04 28.71
CA VAL A 410 -7.83 -12.18 29.57
C VAL A 410 -8.01 -13.44 28.71
N PHE A 411 -7.28 -14.49 29.08
CA PHE A 411 -7.40 -15.84 28.53
C PHE A 411 -8.21 -16.71 29.48
N ASP A 412 -9.44 -17.03 29.07
CA ASP A 412 -10.35 -17.88 29.83
C ASP A 412 -11.31 -18.66 28.89
N LYS A 413 -12.44 -19.14 29.43
CA LYS A 413 -13.47 -19.88 28.67
C LYS A 413 -14.30 -19.02 27.72
N GLU A 414 -14.36 -17.70 27.92
CA GLU A 414 -15.11 -16.77 27.08
C GLU A 414 -14.24 -16.27 25.90
N THR A 415 -12.90 -16.37 26.03
CA THR A 415 -11.92 -16.10 24.97
C THR A 415 -11.21 -17.38 24.49
N PHE A 416 -9.91 -17.50 24.72
CA PHE A 416 -9.11 -18.70 24.52
C PHE A 416 -8.46 -19.10 25.85
N PRO A 417 -8.58 -20.37 26.28
CA PRO A 417 -7.70 -20.91 27.30
C PRO A 417 -6.25 -20.81 26.84
N LEU A 418 -5.33 -20.37 27.71
CA LEU A 418 -3.93 -20.15 27.34
C LEU A 418 -3.27 -21.39 26.70
N HIS A 419 -3.59 -22.60 27.20
CA HIS A 419 -3.09 -23.87 26.68
C HIS A 419 -3.57 -24.23 25.26
N ALA A 420 -4.62 -23.55 24.75
CA ALA A 420 -5.10 -23.73 23.39
C ALA A 420 -4.27 -22.93 22.36
N LEU A 421 -3.39 -22.05 22.83
CA LEU A 421 -2.56 -21.19 21.98
C LEU A 421 -1.17 -21.80 21.77
N SER A 422 -0.63 -21.60 20.58
CA SER A 422 0.76 -21.91 20.23
C SER A 422 1.64 -20.67 20.11
N ALA A 423 1.05 -19.49 19.89
CA ALA A 423 1.77 -18.22 19.90
C ALA A 423 0.82 -17.04 20.18
N ILE A 424 1.34 -16.02 20.85
CA ILE A 424 0.69 -14.72 21.08
C ILE A 424 1.58 -13.66 20.45
N GLY A 425 1.08 -12.98 19.41
CA GLY A 425 1.75 -11.87 18.75
C GLY A 425 1.17 -10.52 19.18
N VAL A 426 2.03 -9.54 19.40
CA VAL A 426 1.66 -8.15 19.68
C VAL A 426 2.47 -7.24 18.77
N ALA A 427 1.81 -6.35 18.05
CA ALA A 427 2.50 -5.42 17.15
C ALA A 427 1.96 -4.00 17.23
N THR A 428 2.81 -3.01 17.01
CA THR A 428 2.39 -1.61 17.01
C THR A 428 3.35 -0.74 16.22
N ASN A 429 2.90 0.48 15.93
CA ASN A 429 3.74 1.57 15.45
C ASN A 429 3.78 2.67 16.51
N ASN A 430 4.82 3.50 16.54
CA ASN A 430 4.75 4.82 17.17
C ASN A 430 4.29 5.89 16.16
N ALA A 431 4.16 7.15 16.60
CA ALA A 431 3.64 8.25 15.76
C ALA A 431 4.52 8.58 14.54
N ILE A 432 5.77 8.12 14.51
CA ILE A 432 6.67 8.29 13.36
C ILE A 432 6.81 6.99 12.55
N GLY A 433 6.02 5.95 12.82
CA GLY A 433 6.07 4.69 12.07
C GLY A 433 7.29 3.83 12.32
N VAL A 434 7.94 3.93 13.49
CA VAL A 434 8.81 2.86 13.98
C VAL A 434 7.90 1.72 14.42
N THR A 435 8.09 0.55 13.82
CA THR A 435 7.27 -0.61 14.10
C THR A 435 7.96 -1.50 15.12
N THR A 436 7.20 -2.01 16.09
CA THR A 436 7.65 -3.08 16.98
C THR A 436 6.72 -4.27 16.88
N VAL A 437 7.30 -5.46 16.78
CA VAL A 437 6.59 -6.74 16.80
C VAL A 437 7.21 -7.62 17.86
N ALA A 438 6.38 -8.16 18.73
CA ALA A 438 6.76 -9.13 19.76
C ALA A 438 5.90 -10.39 19.61
N VAL A 439 6.52 -11.57 19.71
CA VAL A 439 5.80 -12.86 19.71
C VAL A 439 6.24 -13.66 20.92
N MET A 440 5.28 -14.10 21.71
CA MET A 440 5.44 -14.88 22.93
C MET A 440 5.01 -16.34 22.71
N ASP A 441 5.81 -17.26 23.24
CA ASP A 441 5.41 -18.65 23.45
C ASP A 441 4.58 -18.72 24.75
N PRO A 442 3.28 -19.08 24.68
CA PRO A 442 2.39 -19.10 25.84
C PRO A 442 2.77 -20.14 26.89
N MET A 443 3.51 -21.20 26.52
CA MET A 443 3.93 -22.24 27.45
C MET A 443 5.13 -21.82 28.30
N THR A 444 6.06 -21.06 27.72
CA THR A 444 7.30 -20.66 28.40
C THR A 444 7.27 -19.22 28.89
N GLY A 445 6.35 -18.40 28.39
CA GLY A 445 6.27 -16.96 28.64
C GLY A 445 7.43 -16.16 28.01
N LYS A 446 8.29 -16.81 27.23
CA LYS A 446 9.41 -16.14 26.55
C LYS A 446 8.90 -15.45 25.30
N SER A 447 9.38 -14.23 25.07
CA SER A 447 9.08 -13.46 23.87
C SER A 447 10.35 -13.16 23.05
N VAL A 448 10.15 -13.06 21.74
CA VAL A 448 11.12 -12.51 20.79
C VAL A 448 10.56 -11.18 20.29
N ARG A 449 11.44 -10.20 20.04
CA ARG A 449 11.07 -8.85 19.61
C ARG A 449 11.86 -8.45 18.38
N ARG A 450 11.22 -7.70 17.48
CA ARG A 450 11.83 -7.11 16.30
C ARG A 450 11.35 -5.67 16.09
N PHE A 451 12.28 -4.82 15.70
CA PHE A 451 12.03 -3.43 15.33
C PHE A 451 12.20 -3.22 13.83
N TRP A 452 11.38 -2.35 13.25
CA TRP A 452 11.48 -1.94 11.85
C TRP A 452 11.41 -0.43 11.73
N ASN A 453 11.98 0.10 10.65
CA ASN A 453 11.97 1.53 10.33
C ASN A 453 12.57 2.40 11.44
N MET A 454 13.60 1.91 12.14
CA MET A 454 14.34 2.71 13.12
C MET A 454 15.01 3.89 12.40
N SER A 455 15.01 5.07 13.02
CA SER A 455 15.86 6.17 12.55
C SER A 455 17.33 5.76 12.75
N HIS A 456 18.18 6.08 11.76
CA HIS A 456 19.61 5.79 11.77
C HIS A 456 20.42 7.01 12.15
#